data_AF-A0A7W9E7N7-F1
#
_entry.id   AF-A0A7W9E7N7-F1
#
_cell.length_a   1.000
_cell.length_b   1.000
_cell.length_c   1.000
_cell.angle_alpha   90.00
_cell.angle_beta   90.00
_cell.angle_gamma   90.00
#
_symmetry.space_group_name_H-M   'P 1'
#
loop_
_entity.id
_entity.type
_entity.pdbx_description
1 polymer ?
#
loop_
_entity_poly.entity_id
_entity_poly.type
_entity_poly.pdbx_seq_one_letter_code
_entity_poly.pdbx_strand_id
1 'polypeptide(L)'
;MNDDAENAQDMAALLQRLRRQTRLQGLAILGLGALLVAGFAVNTDPQRLTVSELAVVDENGVVRVRVGGALPDAIIDGRRIGRGGEKVAGVMLYDDTGQERGGYVTFSPSGNVGLTLDSRRSQSALFVADPEEGVALKLWNGDDAVEMRADGDGARFTAVQGSRVISQTPAVPLAAEVCGIYREALTEHGEAVRRECSARFSPESCEVCLAD
;
A
#
# COMPACT_ATOMS: atom_id res chain seq x y z
N MET A 1 -64.96 -62.41 33.57
CA MET A 1 -64.37 -61.46 34.53
C MET A 1 -62.85 -61.54 34.63
N ASN A 2 -62.20 -62.64 34.17
CA ASN A 2 -60.72 -62.73 34.08
C ASN A 2 -60.17 -62.16 32.76
N ASP A 3 -60.86 -62.37 31.63
CA ASP A 3 -60.44 -61.88 30.31
C ASP A 3 -60.39 -60.35 30.20
N ASP A 4 -61.26 -59.62 30.91
CA ASP A 4 -61.30 -58.15 30.86
C ASP A 4 -60.07 -57.53 31.55
N ALA A 5 -59.57 -58.17 32.61
CA ALA A 5 -58.38 -57.72 33.34
C ALA A 5 -57.08 -58.04 32.57
N GLU A 6 -57.04 -59.18 31.88
CA GLU A 6 -55.93 -59.59 31.02
C GLU A 6 -55.81 -58.69 29.79
N ASN A 7 -56.94 -58.39 29.13
CA ASN A 7 -57.00 -57.44 28.01
C ASN A 7 -56.60 -56.01 28.44
N ALA A 8 -56.95 -55.58 29.65
CA ALA A 8 -56.56 -54.27 30.17
C ALA A 8 -55.05 -54.16 30.45
N GLN A 9 -54.42 -55.25 30.89
CA GLN A 9 -52.98 -55.32 31.14
C GLN A 9 -52.19 -55.33 29.82
N ASP A 10 -52.63 -56.10 28.83
CA ASP A 10 -52.01 -56.13 27.50
C ASP A 10 -52.16 -54.79 26.78
N MET A 11 -53.30 -54.12 26.93
CA MET A 11 -53.51 -52.77 26.38
C MET A 11 -52.58 -51.74 27.04
N ALA A 12 -52.39 -51.80 28.36
CA ALA A 12 -51.48 -50.91 29.07
C ALA A 12 -50.01 -51.12 28.63
N ALA A 13 -49.60 -52.38 28.45
CA ALA A 13 -48.28 -52.73 27.96
C ALA A 13 -48.06 -52.26 26.52
N LEU A 14 -49.07 -52.39 25.65
CA LEU A 14 -49.04 -51.89 24.27
C LEU A 14 -48.91 -50.36 24.22
N LEU A 15 -49.72 -49.64 25.01
CA LEU A 15 -49.66 -48.17 25.10
C LEU A 15 -48.31 -47.68 25.61
N GLN A 16 -47.69 -48.40 26.55
CA GLN A 16 -46.37 -48.06 27.06
C GLN A 16 -45.27 -48.27 26.01
N ARG A 17 -45.37 -49.34 25.20
CA ARG A 17 -44.47 -49.58 24.05
C ARG A 17 -44.64 -48.51 22.97
N LEU A 18 -45.88 -48.17 22.62
CA LEU A 18 -46.19 -47.11 21.65
C LEU A 18 -45.65 -45.75 22.11
N ARG A 19 -45.88 -45.37 23.37
CA ARG A 19 -45.35 -44.11 23.96
C ARG A 19 -43.83 -44.07 23.90
N ARG A 20 -43.15 -45.17 24.22
CA ARG A 20 -41.69 -45.28 24.15
C ARG A 20 -41.20 -45.14 22.71
N GLN A 21 -41.88 -45.75 21.75
CA GLN A 21 -41.54 -45.67 20.33
C GLN A 21 -41.76 -44.27 19.77
N THR A 22 -42.88 -43.60 20.10
CA THR A 22 -43.12 -42.20 19.71
C THR A 22 -42.11 -41.23 20.31
N ARG A 23 -41.64 -41.46 21.55
CA ARG A 23 -40.59 -40.63 22.16
C ARG A 23 -39.25 -40.82 21.44
N LEU A 24 -38.89 -42.06 21.10
CA LEU A 24 -37.67 -42.35 20.35
C LEU A 24 -37.70 -41.74 18.94
N GLN A 25 -38.85 -41.83 18.25
CA GLN A 25 -39.04 -41.18 16.95
C GLN A 25 -38.95 -39.66 17.04
N GLY A 26 -39.57 -39.05 18.06
CA GLY A 26 -39.49 -37.60 18.28
C GLY A 26 -38.06 -37.13 18.54
N LEU A 27 -37.28 -37.86 19.35
CA LEU A 27 -35.87 -37.56 19.60
C LEU A 27 -35.01 -37.72 18.34
N ALA A 28 -35.27 -38.73 17.52
CA ALA A 28 -34.57 -38.92 16.26
C ALA A 28 -34.84 -37.77 15.27
N ILE A 29 -36.08 -37.31 15.16
CA ILE A 29 -36.46 -36.16 14.32
C ILE A 29 -35.82 -34.87 14.82
N LEU A 30 -35.83 -34.63 16.14
CA LEU A 30 -35.18 -33.46 16.73
C LEU A 30 -33.65 -33.48 16.53
N GLY A 31 -33.02 -34.64 16.69
CA GLY A 31 -31.60 -34.82 16.42
C GLY A 31 -31.25 -34.59 14.95
N LEU A 32 -32.07 -35.10 14.03
CA LEU A 32 -31.90 -34.88 12.59
C LEU A 32 -32.10 -33.40 12.22
N GLY A 33 -33.10 -32.74 12.83
CA GLY A 33 -33.32 -31.29 12.66
C GLY A 33 -32.15 -30.45 13.16
N ALA A 34 -31.58 -30.79 14.32
CA ALA A 34 -30.40 -30.11 14.87
C ALA A 34 -29.16 -30.31 13.97
N LEU A 35 -28.97 -31.51 13.42
CA LEU A 35 -27.89 -31.81 12.47
C LEU A 35 -28.05 -31.04 11.15
N LEU A 36 -29.29 -30.91 10.64
CA LEU A 36 -29.57 -30.09 9.46
C LEU A 36 -29.25 -28.62 9.73
N VAL A 37 -29.73 -28.06 10.84
CA VAL A 37 -29.45 -26.65 11.22
C VAL A 37 -27.96 -26.40 11.42
N ALA A 38 -27.23 -27.33 12.06
CA ALA A 38 -25.78 -27.23 12.21
C ALA A 38 -25.04 -27.34 10.85
N GLY A 39 -25.54 -28.14 9.92
CA GLY A 39 -25.02 -28.24 8.55
C GLY A 39 -25.27 -27.00 7.69
N PHE A 40 -26.31 -26.22 8.00
CA PHE A 40 -26.64 -24.94 7.36
C PHE A 40 -26.12 -23.72 8.12
N ALA A 41 -25.24 -23.89 9.11
CA ALA A 41 -24.45 -22.77 9.62
C ALA A 41 -23.53 -22.28 8.49
N VAL A 42 -24.06 -21.34 7.69
CA VAL A 42 -23.37 -20.72 6.57
C VAL A 42 -22.07 -20.13 7.12
N ASN A 43 -20.97 -20.72 6.71
CA ASN A 43 -19.65 -20.12 6.88
C ASN A 43 -19.71 -18.80 6.11
N THR A 44 -19.91 -17.70 6.82
CA THR A 44 -19.71 -16.35 6.29
C THR A 44 -18.22 -16.07 6.29
N ASP A 45 -17.47 -16.94 5.62
CA ASP A 45 -16.05 -16.76 5.42
C ASP A 45 -15.90 -15.51 4.53
N PRO A 46 -15.22 -14.44 4.98
CA PRO A 46 -15.03 -13.28 4.16
C PRO A 46 -14.32 -13.72 2.88
N GLN A 47 -14.92 -13.45 1.71
CA GLN A 47 -14.34 -13.79 0.41
C GLN A 47 -12.96 -13.12 0.30
N ARG A 48 -11.90 -13.91 0.52
CA ARG A 48 -10.51 -13.48 0.46
C ARG A 48 -9.88 -14.02 -0.82
N LEU A 49 -9.35 -13.13 -1.65
CA LEU A 49 -8.49 -13.49 -2.77
C LEU A 49 -7.03 -13.37 -2.33
N THR A 50 -6.34 -14.50 -2.21
CA THR A 50 -4.89 -14.54 -1.90
C THR A 50 -4.13 -14.91 -3.17
N VAL A 51 -3.43 -13.94 -3.74
CA VAL A 51 -2.63 -14.09 -4.97
C VAL A 51 -1.32 -13.32 -4.84
N SER A 52 -0.28 -13.72 -5.58
CA SER A 52 0.97 -12.96 -5.66
C SER A 52 0.84 -11.70 -6.53
N GLU A 53 0.01 -11.78 -7.57
CA GLU A 53 -0.31 -10.68 -8.49
C GLU A 53 -1.77 -10.81 -8.97
N LEU A 54 -2.47 -9.70 -9.03
CA LEU A 54 -3.71 -9.51 -9.78
C LEU A 54 -3.41 -8.54 -10.93
N ALA A 55 -3.60 -9.00 -12.17
CA ALA A 55 -3.46 -8.17 -13.36
C ALA A 55 -4.83 -7.93 -14.00
N VAL A 56 -5.19 -6.66 -14.19
CA VAL A 56 -6.37 -6.25 -14.97
C VAL A 56 -5.90 -5.98 -16.40
N VAL A 57 -6.51 -6.66 -17.35
CA VAL A 57 -6.13 -6.63 -18.77
C VAL A 57 -7.31 -6.11 -19.58
N ASP A 58 -7.05 -5.26 -20.57
CA ASP A 58 -8.08 -4.77 -21.48
C ASP A 58 -8.37 -5.75 -22.63
N GLU A 59 -9.32 -5.39 -23.50
CA GLU A 59 -9.74 -6.18 -24.66
C GLU A 59 -8.63 -6.49 -25.67
N ASN A 60 -7.54 -5.71 -25.67
CA ASN A 60 -6.39 -5.89 -26.56
C ASN A 60 -5.27 -6.71 -25.91
N GLY A 61 -5.47 -7.21 -24.69
CA GLY A 61 -4.46 -7.95 -23.94
C GLY A 61 -3.44 -7.06 -23.23
N VAL A 62 -3.69 -5.75 -23.13
CA VAL A 62 -2.78 -4.81 -22.47
C VAL A 62 -3.11 -4.72 -20.98
N VAL A 63 -2.09 -4.88 -20.13
CA VAL A 63 -2.25 -4.73 -18.67
C VAL A 63 -2.52 -3.25 -18.35
N ARG A 64 -3.60 -2.98 -17.60
CA ARG A 64 -4.03 -1.64 -17.17
C ARG A 64 -3.77 -1.36 -15.70
N VAL A 65 -3.86 -2.40 -14.87
CA VAL A 65 -3.59 -2.33 -13.44
C VAL A 65 -2.87 -3.60 -13.01
N ARG A 66 -1.85 -3.47 -12.16
CA ARG A 66 -1.28 -4.59 -11.40
C ARG A 66 -1.44 -4.31 -9.91
N VAL A 67 -1.88 -5.31 -9.16
CA VAL A 67 -1.78 -5.33 -7.70
C VAL A 67 -0.89 -6.50 -7.33
N GLY A 68 0.29 -6.23 -6.78
CA GLY A 68 1.29 -7.29 -6.58
C GLY A 68 2.12 -7.12 -5.33
N GLY A 69 2.54 -8.25 -4.75
CA GLY A 69 3.51 -8.29 -3.64
C GLY A 69 4.96 -8.06 -4.09
N ALA A 70 5.22 -8.14 -5.39
CA ALA A 70 6.50 -7.82 -6.03
C ALA A 70 6.23 -7.32 -7.46
N LEU A 71 6.20 -5.99 -7.62
CA LEU A 71 5.97 -5.34 -8.91
C LEU A 71 7.26 -5.33 -9.74
N PRO A 72 7.16 -5.46 -11.08
CA PRO A 72 8.33 -5.39 -11.96
C PRO A 72 8.93 -3.98 -11.99
N ASP A 73 10.18 -3.92 -12.43
CA ASP A 73 10.84 -2.65 -12.75
C ASP A 73 10.08 -1.89 -13.85
N ALA A 74 10.18 -0.57 -13.81
CA ALA A 74 9.58 0.29 -14.83
C ALA A 74 10.26 0.03 -16.19
N ILE A 75 9.49 0.11 -17.26
CA ILE A 75 10.01 0.09 -18.63
C ILE A 75 9.78 1.47 -19.21
N ILE A 76 10.84 2.17 -19.62
CA ILE A 76 10.76 3.48 -20.28
C ILE A 76 11.50 3.37 -21.61
N ASP A 77 10.83 3.66 -22.72
CA ASP A 77 11.36 3.52 -24.08
C ASP A 77 12.01 2.15 -24.32
N GLY A 78 11.38 1.07 -23.84
CA GLY A 78 11.85 -0.31 -23.97
C GLY A 78 13.04 -0.68 -23.07
N ARG A 79 13.54 0.24 -22.26
CA ARG A 79 14.63 -0.01 -21.29
C ARG A 79 14.08 -0.23 -19.90
N ARG A 80 14.62 -1.23 -19.21
CA ARG A 80 14.32 -1.49 -17.80
C ARG A 80 15.03 -0.46 -16.93
N ILE A 81 14.26 0.25 -16.12
CA ILE A 81 14.73 1.23 -15.16
C ILE A 81 14.51 0.65 -13.77
N GLY A 82 15.61 0.31 -13.11
CA GLY A 82 15.58 -0.20 -11.74
C GLY A 82 15.17 0.87 -10.74
N ARG A 83 14.66 0.45 -9.59
CA ARG A 83 14.14 1.34 -8.54
C ARG A 83 15.15 1.62 -7.42
N GLY A 84 16.41 1.87 -7.79
CA GLY A 84 17.46 2.23 -6.83
C GLY A 84 17.82 1.14 -5.80
N GLY A 85 17.54 -0.13 -6.11
CA GLY A 85 17.75 -1.26 -5.18
C GLY A 85 16.55 -1.59 -4.30
N GLU A 86 15.46 -0.83 -4.39
CA GLU A 86 14.22 -1.10 -3.67
C GLU A 86 13.35 -2.16 -4.38
N LYS A 87 12.69 -3.00 -3.60
CA LYS A 87 11.56 -3.83 -4.04
C LYS A 87 10.27 -3.05 -3.81
N VAL A 88 9.32 -3.19 -4.74
CA VAL A 88 8.08 -2.42 -4.72
C VAL A 88 6.88 -3.35 -4.71
N ALA A 89 5.91 -3.07 -3.85
CA ALA A 89 4.64 -3.78 -3.75
C ALA A 89 3.48 -2.79 -3.71
N GLY A 90 2.28 -3.20 -4.13
CA GLY A 90 1.10 -2.35 -4.13
C GLY A 90 0.41 -2.30 -5.50
N VAL A 91 -0.11 -1.14 -5.86
CA VAL A 91 -0.90 -0.92 -7.08
C VAL A 91 -0.10 -0.12 -8.09
N MET A 92 -0.03 -0.60 -9.33
CA MET A 92 0.59 0.09 -10.46
C MET A 92 -0.41 0.27 -11.60
N LEU A 93 -0.41 1.45 -12.21
CA LEU A 93 -1.33 1.85 -13.27
C LEU A 93 -0.58 1.99 -14.59
N TYR A 94 -1.23 1.57 -15.68
CA TYR A 94 -0.66 1.55 -17.02
C TYR A 94 -1.65 2.17 -18.02
N ASP A 95 -1.12 2.82 -19.06
CA ASP A 95 -1.92 3.33 -20.17
C ASP A 95 -2.26 2.25 -21.22
N ASP A 96 -2.90 2.67 -22.32
CA ASP A 96 -3.34 1.82 -23.43
C ASP A 96 -2.20 1.22 -24.25
N THR A 97 -0.99 1.71 -24.05
CA THR A 97 0.22 1.15 -24.64
C THR A 97 0.93 0.17 -23.70
N GLY A 98 0.43 0.01 -22.47
CA GLY A 98 1.08 -0.77 -21.42
C GLY A 98 2.23 -0.03 -20.73
N GLN A 99 2.34 1.29 -20.93
CA GLN A 99 3.34 2.14 -20.29
C GLN A 99 2.88 2.53 -18.88
N GLU A 100 3.77 2.40 -17.88
CA GLU A 100 3.51 2.81 -16.49
C GLU A 100 3.15 4.29 -16.41
N ARG A 101 2.09 4.63 -15.65
CA ARG A 101 1.58 5.99 -15.43
C ARG A 101 1.56 6.41 -13.96
N GLY A 102 2.12 5.59 -13.09
CA GLY A 102 2.22 5.80 -11.66
C GLY A 102 1.53 4.71 -10.85
N GLY A 103 1.56 4.84 -9.53
CA GLY A 103 1.03 3.82 -8.62
C GLY A 103 0.94 4.29 -7.18
N TYR A 104 0.34 3.45 -6.34
CA TYR A 104 0.34 3.59 -4.89
C TYR A 104 1.01 2.35 -4.30
N VAL A 105 2.22 2.54 -3.79
CA VAL A 105 3.15 1.45 -3.54
C VAL A 105 3.94 1.63 -2.24
N THR A 106 4.40 0.51 -1.69
CA THR A 106 5.38 0.47 -0.61
C THR A 106 6.74 0.01 -1.12
N PHE A 107 7.80 0.50 -0.49
CA PHE A 107 9.19 0.26 -0.85
C PHE A 107 9.88 -0.56 0.25
N SER A 108 10.80 -1.43 -0.14
CA SER A 108 11.63 -2.23 0.78
C SER A 108 13.08 -2.28 0.26
N PRO A 109 14.10 -2.05 1.11
CA PRO A 109 14.04 -2.04 2.57
C PRO A 109 13.64 -0.71 3.22
N SER A 110 13.53 0.39 2.47
CA SER A 110 13.31 1.72 3.06
C SER A 110 12.04 1.83 3.93
N GLY A 111 11.00 1.05 3.63
CA GLY A 111 9.72 1.11 4.34
C GLY A 111 8.83 2.27 3.89
N ASN A 112 9.30 3.08 2.94
CA ASN A 112 8.56 4.23 2.44
C ASN A 112 7.26 3.78 1.75
N VAL A 113 6.25 4.65 1.76
CA VAL A 113 5.04 4.53 0.93
C VAL A 113 4.97 5.71 -0.02
N GLY A 114 4.65 5.45 -1.29
CA GLY A 114 4.60 6.47 -2.33
C GLY A 114 3.37 6.37 -3.20
N LEU A 115 2.80 7.52 -3.53
CA LEU A 115 1.85 7.74 -4.62
C LEU A 115 2.57 8.52 -5.73
N THR A 116 2.65 7.96 -6.92
CA THR A 116 3.33 8.57 -8.06
C THR A 116 2.35 8.85 -9.19
N LEU A 117 2.60 9.93 -9.93
CA LEU A 117 1.94 10.20 -11.21
C LEU A 117 3.01 10.45 -12.25
N ASP A 118 2.96 9.66 -13.31
CA ASP A 118 3.99 9.67 -14.34
C ASP A 118 3.41 10.13 -15.67
N SER A 119 4.17 10.96 -16.38
CA SER A 119 4.02 11.12 -17.82
C SER A 119 4.58 9.88 -18.52
N ARG A 120 4.44 9.80 -19.85
CA ARG A 120 5.09 8.73 -20.62
C ARG A 120 6.62 8.78 -20.60
N ARG A 121 7.22 9.90 -20.15
CA ARG A 121 8.67 10.14 -20.22
C ARG A 121 9.34 10.22 -18.86
N SER A 122 8.61 10.69 -17.85
CA SER A 122 9.16 10.96 -16.53
C SER A 122 8.07 11.05 -15.48
N GLN A 123 8.46 10.85 -14.23
CA GLN A 123 7.62 11.16 -13.08
C GLN A 123 7.27 12.66 -13.05
N SER A 124 5.99 12.96 -12.81
CA SER A 124 5.45 14.33 -12.76
C SER A 124 4.98 14.70 -11.35
N ALA A 125 4.60 13.73 -10.53
CA ALA A 125 4.28 13.93 -9.11
C ALA A 125 4.73 12.77 -8.23
N LEU A 126 5.07 13.09 -6.99
CA LEU A 126 5.41 12.15 -5.93
C LEU A 126 4.80 12.66 -4.63
N PHE A 127 3.99 11.83 -3.99
CA PHE A 127 3.61 12.01 -2.60
C PHE A 127 4.13 10.82 -1.82
N VAL A 128 5.04 11.06 -0.87
CA VAL A 128 5.77 10.00 -0.17
C VAL A 128 5.72 10.23 1.33
N ALA A 129 5.61 9.15 2.09
CA ALA A 129 5.87 9.13 3.51
C ALA A 129 6.94 8.10 3.85
N ASP A 130 7.80 8.44 4.79
CA ASP A 130 8.76 7.51 5.38
C ASP A 130 8.09 6.66 6.49
N PRO A 131 8.72 5.59 7.00
CA PRO A 131 8.10 4.73 8.01
C PRO A 131 8.02 5.38 9.41
N GLU A 132 8.63 6.53 9.60
CA GLU A 132 8.64 7.26 10.87
C GLU A 132 7.55 8.35 10.83
N GLU A 133 7.91 9.60 10.54
CA GLU A 133 6.98 10.74 10.59
C GLU A 133 7.13 11.70 9.40
N GLY A 134 8.08 11.47 8.49
CA GLY A 134 8.36 12.39 7.39
C GLY A 134 7.41 12.20 6.21
N VAL A 135 6.95 13.30 5.63
CA VAL A 135 6.10 13.33 4.45
C VAL A 135 6.56 14.41 3.45
N ALA A 136 6.47 14.11 2.16
CA ALA A 136 6.78 15.06 1.09
C ALA A 136 5.83 14.92 -0.10
N LEU A 137 5.36 16.04 -0.65
CA LEU A 137 4.71 16.15 -1.96
C LEU A 137 5.63 16.95 -2.88
N LYS A 138 5.96 16.40 -4.05
CA LYS A 138 6.74 17.09 -5.08
C LYS A 138 6.07 16.99 -6.44
N LEU A 139 5.99 18.12 -7.13
CA LEU A 139 5.45 18.25 -8.48
C LEU A 139 6.54 18.80 -9.40
N TRP A 140 6.77 18.15 -10.53
CA TRP A 140 7.82 18.51 -11.50
C TRP A 140 7.24 19.01 -12.83
N ASN A 141 7.96 19.92 -13.46
CA ASN A 141 7.82 20.27 -14.87
C ASN A 141 9.21 20.51 -15.49
N GLY A 142 9.81 19.45 -16.04
CA GLY A 142 11.21 19.51 -16.49
C GLY A 142 12.14 19.78 -15.31
N ASP A 143 12.93 20.85 -15.40
CA ASP A 143 13.89 21.25 -14.36
C ASP A 143 13.27 22.13 -13.25
N ASP A 144 11.99 22.47 -13.39
CA ASP A 144 11.25 23.26 -12.40
C ASP A 144 10.44 22.32 -11.48
N ALA A 145 10.25 22.71 -10.22
CA ALA A 145 9.44 21.95 -9.28
C ALA A 145 8.84 22.82 -8.16
N VAL A 146 7.80 22.29 -7.53
CA VAL A 146 7.33 22.74 -6.21
C VAL A 146 7.29 21.54 -5.26
N GLU A 147 7.70 21.76 -4.01
CA GLU A 147 7.75 20.72 -2.99
C GLU A 147 7.15 21.24 -1.68
N MET A 148 6.35 20.39 -1.02
CA MET A 148 5.90 20.58 0.36
C MET A 148 6.45 19.43 1.18
N ARG A 149 7.04 19.72 2.33
CA ARG A 149 7.56 18.70 3.25
C ARG A 149 7.12 18.99 4.67
N ALA A 150 6.95 17.94 5.45
CA ALA A 150 6.93 18.00 6.90
C ALA A 150 7.74 16.80 7.40
N ASP A 151 8.90 17.07 7.98
CA ASP A 151 9.84 16.07 8.48
C ASP A 151 10.58 16.62 9.72
N GLY A 152 11.66 15.96 10.14
CA GLY A 152 12.45 16.36 11.32
C GLY A 152 13.00 17.80 11.27
N ASP A 153 13.14 18.39 10.08
CA ASP A 153 13.57 19.78 9.89
C ASP A 153 12.38 20.77 9.90
N GLY A 154 11.16 20.27 10.12
CA GLY A 154 9.92 21.04 10.16
C GLY A 154 9.17 21.11 8.83
N ALA A 155 8.00 21.77 8.88
CA ALA A 155 7.15 21.95 7.72
C ALA A 155 7.69 23.08 6.81
N ARG A 156 7.80 22.82 5.51
CA ARG A 156 8.33 23.78 4.52
C ARG A 156 7.72 23.65 3.13
N PHE A 157 7.73 24.78 2.42
CA PHE A 157 7.43 24.87 0.99
C PHE A 157 8.70 25.29 0.24
N THR A 158 9.04 24.58 -0.83
CA THR A 158 10.22 24.86 -1.68
C THR A 158 9.78 25.06 -3.13
N ALA A 159 10.25 26.13 -3.77
CA ALA A 159 10.11 26.35 -5.21
C ALA A 159 11.48 26.21 -5.89
N VAL A 160 11.52 25.48 -6.99
CA VAL A 160 12.71 25.18 -7.79
C VAL A 160 12.51 25.70 -9.21
N GLN A 161 13.50 26.41 -9.73
CA GLN A 161 13.55 26.83 -11.12
C GLN A 161 14.92 26.49 -11.72
N GLY A 162 14.93 25.84 -12.88
CA GLY A 162 16.17 25.44 -13.55
C GLY A 162 17.10 24.62 -12.66
N SER A 163 16.54 23.64 -11.92
CA SER A 163 17.25 22.79 -10.95
C SER A 163 17.88 23.53 -9.76
N ARG A 164 17.45 24.76 -9.46
CA ARG A 164 17.91 25.56 -8.32
C ARG A 164 16.74 25.96 -7.43
N VAL A 165 16.90 25.86 -6.13
CA VAL A 165 15.95 26.41 -5.16
C VAL A 165 15.97 27.92 -5.27
N ILE A 166 14.83 28.50 -5.63
CA ILE A 166 14.63 29.94 -5.71
C ILE A 166 13.88 30.50 -4.50
N SER A 167 13.17 29.64 -3.76
CA SER A 167 12.47 30.00 -2.53
C SER A 167 12.30 28.78 -1.64
N GLN A 168 12.51 28.94 -0.34
CA GLN A 168 12.22 27.93 0.67
C GLN A 168 11.65 28.61 1.91
N THR A 169 10.47 28.22 2.36
CA THR A 169 9.77 28.88 3.47
C THR A 169 9.19 27.87 4.45
N PRO A 170 9.62 27.88 5.72
CA PRO A 170 10.81 28.58 6.23
C PRO A 170 12.08 28.05 5.56
N ALA A 171 13.13 28.88 5.51
CA ALA A 171 14.44 28.42 5.06
C ALA A 171 14.98 27.37 6.05
N VAL A 172 15.54 26.28 5.52
CA VAL A 172 16.20 25.27 6.35
C VAL A 172 17.66 25.69 6.54
N PRO A 173 18.11 25.92 7.78
CA PRO A 173 19.52 26.18 8.04
C PRO A 173 20.34 24.91 7.82
N LEU A 174 21.52 25.04 7.23
CA LEU A 174 22.46 23.93 7.17
C LEU A 174 23.18 23.80 8.53
N ALA A 175 23.30 22.57 9.03
CA ALA A 175 24.09 22.29 10.22
C ALA A 175 25.59 22.61 9.98
N ALA A 176 26.29 23.01 11.04
CA ALA A 176 27.68 23.45 10.95
C ALA A 176 28.61 22.36 10.40
N GLU A 177 28.36 21.10 10.75
CA GLU A 177 29.08 19.93 10.27
C GLU A 177 28.92 19.78 8.75
N VAL A 178 27.70 19.97 8.24
CA VAL A 178 27.41 19.94 6.80
C VAL A 178 28.14 21.07 6.10
N CYS A 179 28.14 22.28 6.65
CA CYS A 179 28.88 23.41 6.08
C CYS A 179 30.39 23.16 6.03
N GLY A 180 30.97 22.50 7.04
CA GLY A 180 32.36 22.06 7.02
C GLY A 180 32.68 21.18 5.81
N ILE A 181 31.84 20.17 5.55
CA ILE A 181 31.99 19.27 4.40
C ILE A 181 31.89 20.03 3.07
N TYR A 182 30.91 20.92 2.94
CA TYR A 182 30.75 21.72 1.73
C TYR A 182 31.97 22.61 1.48
N ARG A 183 32.50 23.29 2.52
CA ARG A 183 33.66 24.17 2.39
C ARG A 183 34.95 23.40 2.06
N GLU A 184 35.16 22.24 2.68
CA GLU A 184 36.30 21.37 2.34
C GLU A 184 36.27 20.98 0.85
N ALA A 185 35.11 20.49 0.39
CA ALA A 185 34.91 20.11 -1.01
C ALA A 185 34.97 21.30 -1.99
N LEU A 186 34.68 22.53 -1.52
CA LEU A 186 34.68 23.73 -2.36
C LEU A 186 36.06 24.01 -2.97
N THR A 187 37.13 23.64 -2.26
CA THR A 187 38.51 23.83 -2.71
C THR A 187 38.85 23.02 -3.97
N GLU A 188 38.30 21.81 -4.09
CA GLU A 188 38.57 20.89 -5.20
C GLU A 188 37.47 20.93 -6.28
N HIS A 189 36.22 21.20 -5.88
CA HIS A 189 35.04 21.03 -6.73
C HIS A 189 34.20 22.30 -6.92
N GLY A 190 34.60 23.43 -6.34
CA GLY A 190 34.14 24.80 -6.65
C GLY A 190 32.67 24.93 -7.06
N GLU A 191 32.42 25.09 -8.36
CA GLU A 191 31.08 25.31 -8.91
C GLU A 191 30.14 24.10 -8.69
N ALA A 192 30.64 22.88 -8.73
CA ALA A 192 29.82 21.69 -8.53
C ALA A 192 29.22 21.66 -7.12
N VAL A 193 30.00 22.05 -6.12
CA VAL A 193 29.58 22.16 -4.71
C VAL A 193 28.52 23.27 -4.55
N ARG A 194 28.73 24.42 -5.20
CA ARG A 194 27.74 25.53 -5.19
C ARG A 194 26.43 25.10 -5.85
N ARG A 195 26.50 24.38 -6.96
CA ARG A 195 25.33 23.84 -7.66
C ARG A 195 24.58 22.84 -6.78
N GLU A 196 25.29 21.92 -6.14
CA GLU A 196 24.70 20.92 -5.24
C GLU A 196 24.00 21.58 -4.04
N CYS A 197 24.62 22.58 -3.42
CA CYS A 197 23.98 23.34 -2.34
C CYS A 197 22.69 23.99 -2.84
N SER A 198 22.78 24.74 -3.95
CA SER A 198 21.63 25.46 -4.52
C SER A 198 20.52 24.56 -5.06
N ALA A 199 20.79 23.27 -5.28
CA ALA A 199 19.77 22.30 -5.68
C ALA A 199 18.89 21.85 -4.51
N ARG A 200 19.32 22.08 -3.25
CA ARG A 200 18.68 21.54 -2.03
C ARG A 200 18.26 22.62 -1.04
N PHE A 201 19.00 23.72 -0.96
CA PHE A 201 18.82 24.75 0.05
C PHE A 201 18.59 26.13 -0.57
N SER A 202 17.97 27.02 0.20
CA SER A 202 17.76 28.40 -0.21
C SER A 202 19.08 29.10 -0.55
N PRO A 203 19.05 30.10 -1.47
CA PRO A 203 20.22 30.93 -1.75
C PRO A 203 20.85 31.51 -0.48
N GLU A 204 20.03 31.98 0.46
CA GLU A 204 20.46 32.57 1.73
C GLU A 204 21.17 31.53 2.61
N SER A 205 20.60 30.33 2.76
CA SER A 205 21.22 29.26 3.53
C SER A 205 22.56 28.83 2.93
N CYS A 206 22.65 28.73 1.60
CA CYS A 206 23.90 28.39 0.92
C CYS A 206 24.97 29.47 1.04
N GLU A 207 24.59 30.75 0.92
CA GLU A 207 25.52 31.88 1.09
C GLU A 207 26.13 31.88 2.48
N VAL A 208 25.30 31.74 3.53
CA VAL A 208 25.77 31.67 4.92
C VAL A 208 26.66 30.46 5.16
N CYS A 209 26.31 29.30 4.59
CA CYS A 209 27.05 28.05 4.80
C CYS A 209 28.40 28.01 4.08
N LEU A 210 28.47 28.58 2.88
CA LEU A 210 29.66 28.59 2.03
C LEU A 210 30.55 29.81 2.24
N ALA A 211 30.11 30.78 3.04
CA ALA A 211 30.96 31.84 3.56
C ALA A 211 32.00 31.24 4.53
N ASP A 212 33.20 31.81 4.49
CA ASP A 212 34.37 31.38 5.28
C ASP A 212 34.15 31.50 6.80
#